data_AF-A0AAD1H3T7-F1
#
_entry.id   AF-A0AAD1H3T7-F1
#
_cell.length_a   1.000
_cell.length_b   1.000
_cell.length_c   1.000
_cell.angle_alpha   90.00
_cell.angle_beta   90.00
_cell.angle_gamma   90.00
#
_symmetry.space_group_name_H-M   'P 1'
#
loop_
_entity.id
_entity.type
_entity.pdbx_description
1 polymer ?
#
loop_
_entity_poly.entity_id
_entity_poly.type
_entity_poly.pdbx_seq_one_letter_code
_entity_poly.pdbx_strand_id
1 'polypeptide(L)' 'MVSYWSQFVTTGAPKVSGQPAWPPLGGDPARSPRMSLRPDGSRVETNFAESHQCRFWSSLKGKR' A
#
# COMPACT_ATOMS: atom_id res chain seq x y z
N MET A 1 -6.93 9.55 5.05
CA MET A 1 -5.72 9.81 4.24
C MET A 1 -4.86 10.90 4.87
N VAL A 2 -5.36 12.13 5.06
CA VAL A 2 -4.61 13.22 5.72
C VAL A 2 -4.02 12.80 7.06
N SER A 3 -4.80 12.19 7.96
CA SER A 3 -4.30 11.76 9.27
C SER A 3 -3.14 10.75 9.20
N TYR A 4 -3.17 9.83 8.23
CA TYR A 4 -2.06 8.89 8.03
C TYR A 4 -0.79 9.62 7.60
N TRP A 5 -0.92 10.57 6.67
CA TRP A 5 0.20 11.39 6.20
C TRP A 5 0.76 12.29 7.30
N SER A 6 -0.11 12.96 8.06
CA SER A 6 0.29 13.76 9.22
C SER A 6 1.12 12.91 10.20
N GLN A 7 0.65 11.70 10.53
CA GLN A 7 1.39 10.85 11.46
C GLN A 7 2.71 10.32 10.89
N PHE A 8 2.73 9.97 9.61
CA PHE A 8 3.97 9.56 8.94
C PHE A 8 5.02 10.68 8.97
N VAL A 9 4.63 11.92 8.66
CA VAL A 9 5.56 13.06 8.67
C VAL A 9 6.10 13.33 10.08
N THR A 10 5.29 13.16 11.13
CA THR A 10 5.70 13.44 12.50
C THR A 10 6.49 12.31 13.17
N THR A 11 6.23 11.05 12.81
CA THR A 11 6.77 9.89 13.55
C THR A 11 7.48 8.86 12.69
N GLY A 12 7.44 9.00 11.36
CA GLY A 12 7.92 7.99 10.41
C GLY A 12 6.97 6.79 10.26
N ALA A 13 5.83 6.77 10.96
CA ALA A 13 4.86 5.68 10.89
C ALA A 13 3.42 6.21 10.67
N PRO A 14 2.68 5.72 9.66
CA PRO A 14 1.28 6.11 9.45
C PRO A 14 0.35 5.35 10.41
N LYS A 15 0.49 5.56 11.72
CA LYS A 15 -0.34 4.92 12.76
C LYS A 15 -1.35 5.91 13.31
N VAL A 16 -2.65 5.66 13.09
CA VAL A 16 -3.74 6.53 13.53
C VAL A 16 -4.70 5.74 14.40
N SER A 17 -5.04 6.26 15.59
CA SER A 17 -6.02 5.61 16.48
C SER A 17 -7.38 5.50 15.80
N GLY A 18 -8.05 4.36 15.97
CA GLY A 18 -9.36 4.08 15.35
C GLY A 18 -9.33 3.81 13.85
N GLN A 19 -8.16 3.77 13.23
CA GLN A 19 -7.99 3.41 11.82
C GLN A 19 -7.23 2.07 11.69
N PRO A 20 -7.37 1.35 10.56
CA PRO A 20 -6.63 0.11 10.35
C PRO A 20 -5.12 0.28 10.49
N ALA A 21 -4.45 -0.75 10.99
CA ALA A 21 -2.99 -0.74 11.01
C ALA A 21 -2.44 -0.74 9.58
N TRP A 22 -1.47 0.14 9.31
CA TRP A 22 -0.72 0.14 8.06
C TRP A 22 0.61 -0.60 8.27
N PRO A 23 0.73 -1.87 7.83
CA PRO A 23 1.94 -2.65 8.02
C PRO A 23 3.09 -2.12 7.16
N PRO A 24 4.35 -2.23 7.61
CA PRO A 24 5.51 -1.93 6.78
C PRO A 24 5.53 -2.83 5.54
N LEU A 25 6.06 -2.30 4.43
CA LEU A 25 6.39 -3.13 3.27
C LEU A 25 7.55 -4.05 3.66
N GLY A 26 7.34 -5.37 3.53
CA GLY A 26 8.37 -6.37 3.78
C GLY A 26 9.40 -6.44 2.65
N GLY A 27 10.35 -7.36 2.76
CA GLY A 27 11.43 -7.54 1.76
C GLY A 27 10.97 -8.04 0.38
N ASP A 28 9.75 -8.56 0.26
CA ASP A 28 9.13 -8.92 -1.02
C ASP A 28 7.95 -7.97 -1.31
N PRO A 29 8.16 -6.93 -2.14
CA PRO A 29 7.11 -5.98 -2.47
C PRO A 29 5.91 -6.61 -3.20
N ALA A 30 6.10 -7.72 -3.90
CA ALA A 30 5.03 -8.39 -4.65
C ALA A 30 4.07 -9.15 -3.72
N ARG A 31 4.56 -9.61 -2.56
CA ARG A 31 3.75 -10.30 -1.54
C ARG A 31 3.37 -9.41 -0.35
N SER A 32 3.90 -8.20 -0.29
CA SER A 32 3.65 -7.30 0.83
C SER A 32 2.22 -6.74 0.80
N PRO A 33 1.51 -6.71 1.95
CA PRO A 33 0.21 -6.07 2.05
C PRO A 33 0.26 -4.59 1.64
N ARG A 34 -0.82 -4.08 1.05
CA ARG A 34 -0.99 -2.68 0.67
C ARG A 34 -2.17 -2.05 1.41
N MET A 35 -2.00 -0.82 1.87
CA MET A 35 -3.14 -0.03 2.34
C MET A 35 -3.92 0.53 1.14
N SER A 36 -5.20 0.17 1.06
CA SER A 36 -6.18 0.66 0.11
C SER A 36 -6.96 1.80 0.76
N LEU A 37 -6.75 3.02 0.26
CA LEU A 37 -7.39 4.24 0.79
C LEU A 37 -8.69 4.49 0.04
N ARG A 38 -9.83 4.32 0.72
CA ARG A 38 -11.16 4.44 0.10
C ARG A 38 -12.10 5.31 0.93
N PRO A 39 -13.11 5.97 0.30
CA PRO A 39 -14.12 6.76 1.02
C PRO A 39 -14.98 5.95 1.99
N ASP A 40 -15.26 4.67 1.67
CA ASP A 40 -16.04 3.75 2.49
C ASP A 40 -15.26 3.12 3.66
N GLY A 41 -14.01 3.55 3.85
CA GLY A 41 -13.11 3.00 4.85
C GLY A 41 -11.84 2.46 4.20
N SER A 42 -10.70 2.90 4.74
CA SER A 42 -9.42 2.34 4.34
C SER A 42 -9.29 0.90 4.82
N ARG A 43 -8.55 0.06 4.10
CA ARG A 43 -8.33 -1.35 4.47
C ARG A 43 -7.05 -1.90 3.88
N VAL A 44 -6.49 -2.93 4.51
CA VAL A 44 -5.32 -3.63 3.97
C VAL A 44 -5.79 -4.69 2.96
N GLU A 45 -5.12 -4.72 1.81
CA GLU A 45 -5.33 -5.71 0.75
C GLU A 45 -4.03 -6.51 0.53
N THR A 46 -4.15 -7.81 0.30
CA THR A 46 -3.01 -8.74 0.13
C THR A 46 -2.83 -9.23 -1.30
N ASN A 47 -3.80 -8.99 -2.19
CA ASN A 47 -3.82 -9.44 -3.58
C ASN A 47 -3.45 -8.35 -4.59
N PHE A 48 -2.83 -7.26 -4.12
CA PHE A 48 -2.54 -6.07 -4.95
C PHE A 48 -1.76 -6.44 -6.23
N ALA A 49 -0.75 -7.30 -6.14
CA ALA A 49 0.05 -7.67 -7.30
C ALA A 49 -0.74 -8.41 -8.38
N GLU A 50 -1.71 -9.22 -7.97
CA GLU A 50 -2.58 -10.00 -8.85
C GLU A 50 -3.68 -9.11 -9.45
N SER A 51 -4.36 -8.33 -8.60
CA SER A 51 -5.44 -7.43 -9.04
C SER A 51 -4.94 -6.34 -10.02
N HIS A 52 -3.69 -5.90 -9.86
CA HIS A 52 -3.07 -4.89 -10.72
C HIS A 52 -2.11 -5.46 -11.77
N GLN A 53 -2.05 -6.79 -11.95
CA GLN A 53 -1.27 -7.45 -13.01
C GLN A 53 0.22 -7.03 -13.01
N CYS A 54 0.83 -6.85 -11.84
CA CYS A 54 2.19 -6.32 -11.72
C CYS A 54 3.23 -7.16 -12.47
N ARG A 55 3.09 -8.49 -12.45
CA ARG A 55 3.99 -9.42 -13.17
C ARG A 55 3.93 -9.21 -14.68
N PHE A 56 2.73 -9.02 -15.23
CA PHE A 56 2.56 -8.74 -16.65
C PHE A 56 3.28 -7.45 -17.03
N TRP A 57 2.96 -6.33 -16.35
CA TRP A 57 3.53 -5.03 -16.68
C TRP A 57 5.05 -4.95 -16.51
N SER A 58 5.58 -5.54 -15.44
CA SER A 58 7.04 -5.59 -15.20
C SER A 58 7.81 -6.44 -16.23
N SER A 59 7.14 -7.35 -16.94
CA SER A 59 7.76 -8.17 -17.98
C SER A 59 7.90 -7.44 -19.32
N LEU A 60 7.11 -6.38 -19.54
CA LEU A 60 7.13 -5.65 -20.80
C LEU A 60 8.34 -4.72 -20.85
N LYS A 61 9.14 -4.84 -21.91
CA LYS A 61 10.15 -3.84 -22.26
C LYS A 61 9.53 -2.85 -23.22
N GLY A 62 9.58 -1.56 -22.90
CA GLY A 62 9.10 -0.50 -23.80
C GLY A 62 9.82 -0.56 -25.16
N LYS A 63 9.13 -0.20 -26.24
CA LYS A 63 9.80 0.04 -27.52
C LYS A 63 10.68 1.28 -27.36
N ARG A 64 11.96 1.12 -27.64
CA ARG A 64 12.97 2.18 -27.55
C ARG A 64 12.94 3.04 -28.80
#